data_AF-A0A6P6NDK7-F1
#
_entry.id   AF-A0A6P6NDK7-F1
#
_cell.length_a   1.000
_cell.length_b   1.000
_cell.length_c   1.000
_cell.angle_alpha   90.00
_cell.angle_beta   90.00
_cell.angle_gamma   90.00
#
_symmetry.space_group_name_H-M   'P 1'
#
loop_
_entity.id
_entity.type
_entity.pdbx_description
1 polymer ?
#
loop_
_entity_poly.entity_id
_entity_poly.type
_entity_poly.pdbx_seq_one_letter_code
_entity_poly.pdbx_strand_id
1 'polypeptide(L)' 'MKLAILICVSVLIYLSVAEAQQSEDNNVPDFGCTREYNPVCGDDGVTYSNECMLHWENKIRGKNVSLKHVGKCETS' A
#
# COMPACT_ATOMS: atom_id res chain seq x y z
N MET A 1 -24.80 -38.28 6.69
CA MET A 1 -23.32 -38.27 6.59
C MET A 1 -22.81 -37.58 5.33
N LYS A 2 -23.21 -38.00 4.12
CA LYS A 2 -22.79 -37.37 2.83
C LYS A 2 -23.13 -35.87 2.73
N LEU A 3 -24.33 -35.47 3.17
CA LEU A 3 -24.76 -34.06 3.17
C LEU A 3 -23.93 -33.20 4.14
N ALA A 4 -23.55 -33.74 5.30
CA ALA A 4 -22.71 -33.04 6.27
C ALA A 4 -21.28 -32.83 5.73
N ILE A 5 -20.72 -33.84 5.04
CA ILE A 5 -19.40 -33.74 4.40
C ILE A 5 -19.39 -32.63 3.34
N LEU A 6 -20.45 -32.54 2.51
CA LEU A 6 -20.58 -31.50 1.50
C LEU A 6 -20.67 -30.09 2.11
N ILE A 7 -21.40 -29.94 3.22
CA ILE A 7 -21.50 -28.67 3.96
C ILE A 7 -20.15 -28.29 4.59
N CYS A 8 -19.43 -29.25 5.18
CA CYS A 8 -18.12 -29.00 5.77
C CYS A 8 -17.10 -28.56 4.72
N VAL A 9 -17.05 -29.25 3.57
CA VAL A 9 -16.11 -28.92 2.49
C VAL A 9 -16.39 -27.55 1.90
N SER A 10 -17.66 -27.19 1.69
CA SER A 10 -18.00 -25.86 1.19
C SER A 10 -17.63 -24.76 2.19
N VAL A 11 -17.92 -24.93 3.48
CA VAL A 11 -17.55 -23.98 4.53
C VAL A 11 -16.03 -23.80 4.63
N LEU A 12 -15.25 -24.88 4.55
CA LEU A 12 -13.78 -24.80 4.58
C LEU A 12 -13.22 -24.05 3.36
N ILE A 13 -13.79 -24.28 2.18
CA ILE A 13 -13.42 -23.55 0.96
C ILE A 13 -13.76 -22.06 1.10
N TYR A 14 -14.95 -21.72 1.61
CA TYR A 14 -15.33 -20.33 1.85
C TYR A 14 -14.41 -19.63 2.86
N LEU A 15 -14.05 -20.31 3.96
CA LEU A 15 -13.12 -19.76 4.96
C LEU A 15 -11.72 -19.51 4.38
N SER A 16 -11.22 -20.39 3.50
CA SER A 16 -9.94 -20.17 2.82
C SER A 16 -9.98 -19.01 1.82
N VAL A 17 -11.14 -18.72 1.24
CA VAL A 17 -11.33 -17.64 0.26
C VAL A 17 -11.61 -16.29 0.96
N ALA A 18 -12.06 -16.31 2.21
CA ALA A 18 -12.41 -15.10 2.96
C ALA A 18 -11.20 -14.20 3.33
N GLU A 19 -9.96 -14.70 3.25
CA GLU A 19 -8.76 -13.97 3.67
C GLU A 19 -8.04 -13.22 2.53
N ALA A 20 -8.64 -13.13 1.34
CA ALA A 20 -8.06 -12.38 0.22
C ALA A 20 -9.01 -11.29 -0.32
N GLN A 21 -9.55 -10.45 0.56
CA GLN A 21 -10.12 -9.17 0.15
C GLN A 21 -9.08 -8.07 0.32
N GLN A 22 -8.09 -8.07 -0.58
CA GLN A 22 -7.34 -6.87 -0.86
C GLN A 22 -8.33 -5.93 -1.54
N SER A 23 -8.73 -4.89 -0.82
CA SER A 23 -9.65 -3.86 -1.28
C SER A 23 -9.11 -3.24 -2.57
N GLU A 24 -9.58 -3.70 -3.73
CA GLU A 24 -9.51 -2.93 -4.97
C GLU A 24 -10.50 -1.77 -4.84
N ASP A 25 -10.06 -0.74 -4.13
CA ASP A 25 -10.70 0.57 -4.15
C ASP A 25 -10.56 1.14 -5.57
N ASN A 26 -11.58 0.86 -6.39
CA ASN A 26 -11.71 1.37 -7.76
C ASN A 26 -11.96 2.89 -7.83
N ASN A 27 -11.85 3.60 -6.70
CA ASN A 27 -11.65 5.04 -6.69
C ASN A 27 -10.20 5.31 -6.31
N VAL A 28 -9.29 5.26 -7.29
CA VAL A 28 -8.02 6.00 -7.14
C VAL A 28 -8.37 7.44 -7.48
N PRO A 29 -8.66 8.34 -6.50
CA PRO A 29 -8.76 9.75 -6.81
C PRO A 29 -7.47 10.17 -7.49
N ASP A 30 -7.61 10.99 -8.54
CA ASP A 30 -6.50 11.62 -9.24
C ASP A 30 -5.54 12.23 -8.21
N PHE A 31 -4.47 11.50 -7.90
CA PHE A 31 -3.53 11.88 -6.87
C PHE A 31 -2.50 12.77 -7.54
N GLY A 32 -2.86 14.04 -7.68
CA GLY A 32 -1.96 15.08 -8.15
C GLY A 32 -1.10 15.61 -7.00
N CYS A 33 0.21 15.68 -7.21
CA CYS A 33 1.12 16.42 -6.33
C CYS A 33 1.52 17.75 -6.97
N THR A 34 1.65 18.78 -6.14
CA THR A 34 2.30 20.03 -6.55
C THR A 34 3.78 19.76 -6.88
N ARG A 35 4.37 20.67 -7.67
CA ARG A 35 5.79 20.61 -8.06
C ARG A 35 6.71 21.40 -7.13
N GLU A 36 6.23 21.74 -5.93
CA GLU A 36 7.05 22.40 -4.92
C GLU A 36 8.15 21.47 -4.43
N TYR A 37 9.32 22.05 -4.17
CA TYR A 37 10.49 21.32 -3.75
C TYR A 37 10.71 21.49 -2.24
N ASN A 38 10.20 20.53 -1.47
CA ASN A 38 10.26 20.46 -0.01
C ASN A 38 10.72 19.05 0.40
N PRO A 39 12.01 18.71 0.19
CA PRO A 39 12.46 17.33 0.18
C PRO A 39 12.27 16.63 1.52
N VAL A 40 11.99 15.32 1.46
CA VAL A 40 11.89 14.42 2.62
C VAL A 40 12.68 13.15 2.37
N CYS A 41 13.21 12.54 3.44
CA CYS A 41 13.93 11.28 3.39
C CYS A 41 12.98 10.14 3.81
N GLY A 42 12.86 9.12 2.97
CA GLY A 42 12.18 7.88 3.30
C GLY A 42 13.01 6.97 4.19
N ASP A 43 12.36 6.04 4.88
CA ASP A 43 13.02 4.94 5.60
C ASP A 43 13.73 3.94 4.67
N ASP A 44 13.39 3.97 3.38
CA ASP A 44 14.09 3.29 2.29
C ASP A 44 15.40 3.98 1.85
N GLY A 45 15.74 5.12 2.46
CA GLY A 45 16.94 5.90 2.14
C GLY A 45 16.82 6.70 0.83
N VAL A 46 15.63 6.77 0.23
CA VAL A 46 15.38 7.57 -0.97
C VAL A 46 14.91 8.97 -0.58
N THR A 47 15.44 9.98 -1.28
CA THR A 47 14.94 11.35 -1.16
C THR A 47 13.76 11.57 -2.10
N TYR A 48 12.63 12.01 -1.55
CA TYR A 48 11.44 12.40 -2.30
C TYR A 48 11.36 13.91 -2.42
N SER A 49 10.91 14.43 -3.56
CA SER A 49 10.86 15.88 -3.83
C SER A 49 9.96 16.65 -2.87
N ASN A 50 8.93 16.00 -2.35
CA ASN A 50 8.07 16.45 -1.28
C ASN A 50 7.33 15.25 -0.64
N GLU A 51 6.67 15.48 0.48
CA GLU A 51 5.90 14.45 1.20
C GLU A 51 4.75 13.86 0.36
N CYS A 52 4.08 14.69 -0.46
CA CYS A 52 3.06 14.20 -1.38
C CYS A 52 3.61 13.13 -2.34
N MET A 53 4.81 13.35 -2.90
CA MET A 53 5.45 12.38 -3.81
C MET A 53 5.80 11.06 -3.12
N LEU A 54 6.16 11.08 -1.84
CA LEU A 54 6.37 9.86 -1.05
C LEU A 54 5.07 9.06 -0.93
N HIS A 55 3.97 9.72 -0.56
CA HIS A 55 2.65 9.09 -0.49
C HIS A 55 2.15 8.59 -1.85
N TRP A 56 2.39 9.35 -2.92
CA TRP A 56 2.05 8.95 -4.29
C TRP A 56 2.76 7.66 -4.68
N GLU A 57 4.06 7.54 -4.38
CA GLU A 57 4.84 6.33 -4.63
C GLU A 57 4.29 5.13 -3.85
N ASN A 58 3.89 5.32 -2.58
CA ASN A 58 3.24 4.26 -1.82
C ASN A 58 1.91 3.83 -2.46
N LYS A 59 1.07 4.80 -2.85
CA LYS A 59 -0.26 4.54 -3.39
C LYS A 59 -0.25 3.93 -4.78
N ILE A 60 0.54 4.49 -5.70
CA ILE A 60 0.52 4.15 -7.12
C ILE A 60 1.48 3.02 -7.45
N ARG A 61 2.62 2.95 -6.77
CA ARG A 61 3.63 1.90 -7.02
C ARG A 61 3.60 0.79 -5.98
N GLY A 62 2.65 0.82 -5.05
CA GLY A 62 2.52 -0.18 -4.00
C GLY A 62 3.74 -0.25 -3.08
N LYS A 63 4.44 0.88 -2.91
CA LYS A 63 5.52 0.97 -1.91
C LYS A 63 4.93 1.09 -0.50
N ASN A 64 5.74 0.79 0.50
CA ASN A 64 5.42 1.02 1.90
C ASN A 64 6.61 1.69 2.60
N VAL A 65 6.84 2.94 2.20
CA VAL A 65 7.94 3.77 2.70
C VAL A 65 7.39 4.76 3.70
N SER A 66 7.95 4.81 4.90
CA SER A 66 7.61 5.80 5.91
C SER A 66 8.52 7.02 5.80
N LEU A 67 8.05 8.19 6.21
CA LEU A 67 8.91 9.37 6.34
C LEU A 67 9.90 9.14 7.49
N LYS A 68 11.20 9.18 7.18
CA LYS A 68 12.28 9.07 8.16
C LYS A 68 12.57 10.42 8.80
N HIS A 69 12.79 11.46 7.98
CA HIS A 69 12.94 12.84 8.44
C HIS A 69 12.69 13.84 7.31
N VAL A 70 12.47 15.11 7.67
CA VAL A 70 12.41 16.23 6.73
C VAL A 70 13.81 16.54 6.20
N GLY A 71 13.91 16.94 4.93
CA GLY A 71 15.17 17.17 4.23
C GLY A 71 15.57 15.99 3.34
N LYS A 72 16.68 16.15 2.60
CA LYS A 72 17.24 15.07 1.79
C LYS A 72 17.84 13.99 2.68
N CYS A 73 17.90 12.76 2.19
CA CYS A 73 18.70 11.72 2.84
C CYS A 73 20.19 12.10 2.78
N GLU A 74 20.91 11.80 3.85
CA GLU A 74 22.37 11.95 3.90
C GLU A 74 23.00 10.83 3.08
N THR A 75 23.78 11.19 2.06
CA THR A 75 24.70 10.25 1.41
C THR A 75 25.87 10.05 2.36
N SER A 76 25.86 8.96 3.13
CA SER A 76 27.07 8.50 3.82
C SER A 76 28.13 8.08 2.80
#